data_AF-A0A7W8JSU3-F1
#
_entry.id   AF-A0A7W8JSU3-F1
#
_cell.length_a   1.000
_cell.length_b   1.000
_cell.length_c   1.000
_cell.angle_alpha   90.00
_cell.angle_beta   90.00
_cell.angle_gamma   90.00
#
_symmetry.space_group_name_H-M   'P 1'
#
loop_
_entity.id
_entity.type
_entity.pdbx_description
1 polymer ?
#
loop_
_entity_poly.entity_id
_entity_poly.type
_entity_poly.pdbx_seq_one_letter_code
_entity_poly.pdbx_strand_id
1 'polypeptide(L)'
;MFPNSDSVALTPARHAARALLLLGASGLGALTLSAPASAQTAAPKPAATSAATTQAASAVAIEISAAIKGQIVSCPSSLKLSPRAVCLYTQTGAASLRPLIAGKLSGRAVGTWKTTGKASTLLVRERANGPLGAFVLLSALNDKESLVVVDAAQAKAAPAAGKPTTPAGVIKGQPYVLGRDLAGVVNVTSQGGGSYRLTTEDGSVLTATVGRKSAQTASGTVELPLAPATDGTNLIFPLDGLRSLGCTVTPAGKSLTVACGADSIGLKPIVF
;
A
#
# COMPACT_ATOMS: atom_id res chain seq x y z
N MET A 1 -36.66 5.84 42.22
CA MET A 1 -36.22 6.40 43.51
C MET A 1 -35.62 5.25 44.31
N PHE A 2 -34.29 5.26 44.49
CA PHE A 2 -33.55 4.52 45.53
C PHE A 2 -34.05 4.95 46.93
N PRO A 3 -33.73 4.30 48.09
CA PRO A 3 -32.46 3.64 48.47
C PRO A 3 -32.67 2.33 49.28
N ASN A 4 -31.71 1.58 49.86
CA ASN A 4 -30.58 1.85 50.76
C ASN A 4 -29.71 0.55 50.80
N SER A 5 -28.36 0.58 50.75
CA SER A 5 -27.41 0.79 51.88
C SER A 5 -27.50 -0.35 52.92
N ASP A 6 -26.45 -0.98 53.46
CA ASP A 6 -25.01 -0.76 53.48
C ASP A 6 -24.32 -1.97 54.20
N SER A 7 -22.98 -2.03 54.12
CA SER A 7 -22.05 -2.58 55.15
C SER A 7 -21.92 -4.10 55.37
N VAL A 8 -20.78 -4.70 55.79
CA VAL A 8 -19.35 -4.37 55.97
C VAL A 8 -18.60 -5.72 56.20
N ALA A 9 -17.32 -5.75 55.85
CA ALA A 9 -16.18 -6.63 56.18
C ALA A 9 -16.30 -7.81 57.18
N LEU A 10 -15.47 -8.85 56.97
CA LEU A 10 -14.37 -9.23 57.89
C LEU A 10 -13.51 -10.39 57.31
N THR A 11 -12.19 -10.19 57.27
CA THR A 11 -11.16 -11.26 57.29
C THR A 11 -10.91 -11.64 58.77
N PRO A 12 -10.54 -12.89 59.13
CA PRO A 12 -9.12 -13.14 59.43
C PRO A 12 -8.57 -14.59 59.30
N ALA A 13 -7.25 -14.67 59.04
CA ALA A 13 -6.19 -15.41 59.75
C ALA A 13 -6.09 -16.97 59.87
N ARG A 14 -4.93 -17.45 59.35
CA ARG A 14 -3.84 -18.26 59.99
C ARG A 14 -3.98 -19.79 60.18
N HIS A 15 -2.82 -20.46 59.98
CA HIS A 15 -2.12 -21.52 60.75
C HIS A 15 -1.44 -22.49 59.76
N ALA A 16 -0.14 -22.44 59.48
CA ALA A 16 1.03 -22.83 60.27
C ALA A 16 1.09 -24.34 60.61
N ALA A 17 1.96 -25.09 59.93
CA ALA A 17 2.55 -26.33 60.44
C ALA A 17 3.97 -26.53 59.88
N ARG A 18 4.93 -26.37 60.80
CA ARG A 18 6.35 -26.75 60.69
C ARG A 18 6.47 -28.27 60.65
N ALA A 19 7.38 -28.78 59.81
CA ALA A 19 8.06 -30.04 60.09
C ALA A 19 9.57 -29.82 59.85
N LEU A 20 10.31 -29.94 60.94
CA LEU A 20 11.77 -29.88 61.05
C LEU A 20 12.28 -31.32 60.94
N LEU A 21 13.27 -31.59 60.09
CA LEU A 21 14.21 -32.70 60.29
C LEU A 21 15.54 -32.35 59.62
N LEU A 22 16.58 -32.34 60.46
CA LEU A 22 17.98 -32.04 60.12
C LEU A 22 18.76 -33.33 59.77
N LEU A 23 19.95 -33.09 59.20
CA LEU A 23 21.18 -33.90 59.13
C LEU A 23 21.45 -34.72 57.86
N GLY A 24 22.53 -34.33 57.16
CA GLY A 24 23.24 -35.14 56.17
C GLY A 24 24.33 -34.31 55.48
N ALA A 25 25.57 -34.80 55.45
CA ALA A 25 26.80 -34.02 55.34
C ALA A 25 27.40 -33.94 53.91
N SER A 26 28.21 -32.89 53.72
CA SER A 26 29.42 -32.76 52.91
C SER A 26 29.57 -33.52 51.58
N GLY A 27 29.61 -32.77 50.48
CA GLY A 27 30.19 -33.21 49.21
C GLY A 27 30.42 -32.05 48.25
N LEU A 28 31.69 -31.68 48.05
CA LEU A 28 32.12 -30.73 47.02
C LEU A 28 31.72 -31.25 45.63
N GLY A 29 31.01 -30.43 44.87
CA GLY A 29 30.66 -30.71 43.48
C GLY A 29 29.93 -29.54 42.87
N ALA A 30 30.68 -28.53 42.42
CA ALA A 30 30.15 -27.45 41.60
C ALA A 30 29.80 -28.01 40.22
N LEU A 31 28.54 -28.43 40.05
CA LEU A 31 27.90 -28.61 38.76
C LEU A 31 26.78 -27.57 38.69
N THR A 32 27.06 -26.45 38.03
CA THR A 32 26.05 -25.47 37.65
C THR A 32 25.11 -26.13 36.63
N LEU A 33 24.04 -26.75 37.10
CA LEU A 33 22.87 -27.07 36.28
C LEU A 33 22.21 -25.75 35.90
N SER A 34 22.39 -25.34 34.65
CA SER A 34 21.58 -24.32 34.01
C SER A 34 20.12 -24.77 34.05
N ALA A 35 19.28 -24.00 34.74
CA ALA A 35 17.83 -24.15 34.68
C ALA A 35 17.36 -24.08 33.21
N PRO A 36 16.36 -24.87 32.78
CA PRO A 36 15.80 -24.70 31.45
C PRO A 36 15.16 -23.31 31.39
N ALA A 37 15.77 -22.45 30.58
CA ALA A 37 15.20 -21.17 30.22
C ALA A 37 13.80 -21.42 29.63
N SER A 38 12.79 -20.85 30.27
CA SER A 38 11.45 -20.75 29.71
C SER A 38 11.57 -20.22 28.30
N ALA A 39 11.28 -21.05 27.30
CA ALA A 39 11.22 -20.64 25.92
C ALA A 39 10.13 -19.55 25.80
N GLN A 40 10.56 -18.29 25.80
CA GLN A 40 9.73 -17.20 25.31
C GLN A 40 9.46 -17.51 23.85
N THR A 41 8.26 -17.98 23.57
CA THR A 41 7.69 -17.98 22.22
C THR A 41 7.86 -16.57 21.68
N ALA A 42 8.84 -16.39 20.81
CA ALA A 42 9.03 -15.13 20.10
C ALA A 42 7.69 -14.78 19.45
N ALA A 43 7.20 -13.58 19.74
CA ALA A 43 6.05 -13.02 19.05
C ALA A 43 6.26 -13.19 17.54
N PRO A 44 5.25 -13.63 16.77
CA PRO A 44 5.40 -13.80 15.34
C PRO A 44 5.95 -12.51 14.74
N LYS A 45 7.16 -12.60 14.19
CA LYS A 45 7.74 -11.54 13.37
C LYS A 45 6.69 -11.18 12.32
N PRO A 46 6.27 -9.91 12.17
CA PRO A 46 5.36 -9.51 11.12
C PRO A 46 5.88 -10.07 9.80
N ALA A 47 5.10 -10.95 9.17
CA ALA A 47 5.46 -11.52 7.89
C ALA A 47 5.76 -10.35 6.94
N ALA A 48 6.92 -10.41 6.30
CA ALA A 48 7.30 -9.45 5.27
C ALA A 48 6.13 -9.35 4.28
N THR A 49 5.48 -8.19 4.28
CA THR A 49 4.32 -7.94 3.45
C THR A 49 4.81 -7.97 2.01
N SER A 50 4.48 -9.03 1.28
CA SER A 50 4.92 -9.18 -0.11
C SER A 50 4.46 -7.96 -0.92
N ALA A 51 5.41 -7.24 -1.51
CA ALA A 51 5.20 -6.11 -2.40
C ALA A 51 4.58 -6.53 -3.77
N ALA A 52 3.68 -7.53 -3.76
CA ALA A 52 3.06 -8.11 -4.94
C ALA A 52 1.63 -7.61 -5.17
N THR A 53 0.95 -7.05 -4.17
CA THR A 53 -0.43 -6.50 -4.25
C THR A 53 -0.56 -5.28 -3.34
N THR A 54 -1.42 -4.30 -3.64
CA THR A 54 -1.72 -3.26 -2.64
C THR A 54 -2.43 -3.91 -1.46
N GLN A 55 -2.14 -3.49 -0.22
CA GLN A 55 -2.75 -4.07 0.98
C GLN A 55 -4.30 -4.06 0.89
N ALA A 56 -4.85 -3.03 0.24
CA ALA A 56 -6.25 -2.89 -0.14
C ALA A 56 -6.77 -4.03 -1.04
N ALA A 57 -6.09 -4.32 -2.16
CA ALA A 57 -6.49 -5.37 -3.10
C ALA A 57 -6.33 -6.77 -2.48
N SER A 58 -5.28 -7.00 -1.68
CA SER A 58 -5.08 -8.26 -0.96
C SER A 58 -6.20 -8.54 0.05
N ALA A 59 -6.56 -7.56 0.87
CA ALA A 59 -7.62 -7.72 1.87
C ALA A 59 -8.97 -8.03 1.20
N VAL A 60 -9.31 -7.30 0.14
CA VAL A 60 -10.53 -7.52 -0.63
C VAL A 60 -10.53 -8.90 -1.31
N ALA A 61 -9.40 -9.32 -1.89
CA ALA A 61 -9.28 -10.64 -2.52
C ALA A 61 -9.44 -11.78 -1.51
N ILE A 62 -8.87 -11.68 -0.32
CA ILE A 62 -9.01 -12.68 0.75
C ILE A 62 -10.48 -12.80 1.16
N GLU A 63 -11.16 -11.68 1.45
CA GLU A 63 -12.56 -11.69 1.84
C GLU A 63 -13.50 -12.27 0.76
N ILE A 64 -13.26 -11.90 -0.50
CA ILE A 64 -14.02 -12.44 -1.63
C ILE A 64 -13.74 -13.93 -1.80
N SER A 65 -12.48 -14.36 -1.74
CA SER A 65 -12.11 -15.78 -1.87
C SER A 65 -12.78 -16.65 -0.82
N ALA A 66 -12.89 -16.16 0.42
CA ALA A 66 -13.60 -16.84 1.50
C ALA A 66 -15.11 -16.92 1.25
N ALA A 67 -15.69 -15.89 0.61
CA ALA A 67 -17.12 -15.83 0.31
C ALA A 67 -17.54 -16.72 -0.85
N ILE A 68 -16.72 -16.81 -1.90
CA ILE A 68 -17.07 -17.48 -3.16
C ILE A 68 -16.39 -18.85 -3.33
N LYS A 69 -15.52 -19.23 -2.39
CA LYS A 69 -14.69 -20.45 -2.43
C LYS A 69 -13.96 -20.60 -3.78
N GLY A 70 -13.43 -19.49 -4.29
CA GLY A 70 -12.78 -19.44 -5.60
C GLY A 70 -11.33 -19.94 -5.54
N GLN A 71 -10.88 -20.58 -6.60
CA GLN A 71 -9.50 -21.00 -6.78
C GLN A 71 -8.67 -19.85 -7.37
N ILE A 72 -7.52 -19.53 -6.77
CA ILE A 72 -6.59 -18.55 -7.34
C ILE A 72 -6.02 -19.11 -8.65
N VAL A 73 -6.14 -18.33 -9.72
CA VAL A 73 -5.63 -18.66 -11.06
C VAL A 73 -4.83 -17.50 -11.62
N SER A 74 -4.01 -17.76 -12.63
CA SER A 74 -3.32 -16.70 -13.37
C SER A 74 -4.33 -15.81 -14.10
N CYS A 75 -4.17 -14.49 -13.95
CA CYS A 75 -5.00 -13.53 -14.64
C CYS A 75 -4.75 -13.57 -16.16
N PRO A 76 -5.80 -13.64 -17.00
CA PRO A 76 -5.61 -13.62 -18.45
C PRO A 76 -5.07 -12.25 -18.90
N SER A 77 -4.03 -12.28 -19.72
CA SER A 77 -3.33 -11.08 -20.23
C SER A 77 -4.21 -10.18 -21.10
N SER A 78 -5.29 -10.72 -21.66
CA SER A 78 -6.28 -9.99 -22.46
C SER A 78 -7.05 -8.93 -21.67
N LEU A 79 -7.12 -9.05 -20.35
CA LEU A 79 -7.86 -8.12 -19.49
C LEU A 79 -7.09 -6.84 -19.12
N LYS A 80 -5.84 -6.67 -19.61
CA LYS A 80 -4.97 -5.51 -19.32
C LYS A 80 -4.96 -5.11 -17.83
N LEU A 81 -4.93 -6.12 -16.97
CA LEU A 81 -4.94 -5.95 -15.52
C LEU A 81 -3.56 -5.51 -15.04
N SER A 82 -3.51 -4.93 -13.85
CA SER A 82 -2.25 -4.70 -13.16
C SER A 82 -1.47 -6.01 -13.03
N PRO A 83 -0.13 -5.99 -13.08
CA PRO A 83 0.70 -7.16 -12.75
C PRO A 83 0.46 -7.67 -11.31
N ARG A 84 -0.28 -6.90 -10.52
CA ARG A 84 -0.62 -7.13 -9.12
C ARG A 84 -2.10 -7.52 -8.93
N ALA A 85 -2.82 -7.86 -9.99
CA ALA A 85 -4.21 -8.30 -9.90
C ALA A 85 -4.32 -9.75 -9.41
N VAL A 86 -5.39 -10.06 -8.67
CA VAL A 86 -5.72 -11.41 -8.21
C VAL A 86 -6.93 -11.91 -8.99
N CYS A 87 -6.80 -13.08 -9.61
CA CYS A 87 -7.89 -13.72 -10.32
C CYS A 87 -8.34 -14.99 -9.60
N LEU A 88 -9.63 -15.08 -9.35
CA LEU A 88 -10.29 -16.18 -8.67
C LEU A 88 -11.27 -16.83 -9.64
N TYR A 89 -11.04 -18.10 -9.95
CA TYR A 89 -11.96 -18.91 -10.72
C TYR A 89 -12.98 -19.59 -9.80
N THR A 90 -14.24 -19.65 -10.20
CA THR A 90 -15.27 -20.38 -9.46
C THR A 90 -16.28 -21.01 -10.40
N GLN A 91 -16.74 -22.22 -10.06
CA GLN A 91 -17.84 -22.93 -10.72
C GLN A 91 -19.19 -22.43 -10.19
N THR A 92 -19.36 -21.11 -10.15
CA THR A 92 -20.65 -20.48 -9.88
C THR A 92 -20.92 -19.39 -10.90
N GLY A 93 -22.16 -19.32 -11.39
CA GLY A 93 -22.58 -18.28 -12.33
C GLY A 93 -22.55 -16.87 -11.74
N ALA A 94 -22.21 -15.89 -12.58
CA ALA A 94 -22.04 -14.49 -12.16
C ALA A 94 -23.31 -13.89 -11.53
N ALA A 95 -24.49 -14.33 -11.95
CA ALA A 95 -25.76 -13.90 -11.36
C ALA A 95 -25.87 -14.23 -9.86
N SER A 96 -25.41 -15.42 -9.46
CA SER A 96 -25.45 -15.87 -8.06
C SER A 96 -24.32 -15.25 -7.23
N LEU A 97 -23.20 -14.90 -7.84
CA LEU A 97 -22.04 -14.31 -7.14
C LEU A 97 -22.23 -12.82 -6.79
N ARG A 98 -22.90 -12.06 -7.65
CA ARG A 98 -23.15 -10.62 -7.45
C ARG A 98 -23.73 -10.27 -6.06
N PRO A 99 -24.82 -10.90 -5.60
CA PRO A 99 -25.39 -10.59 -4.28
C PRO A 99 -24.48 -11.06 -3.14
N LEU A 100 -23.77 -12.17 -3.28
CA LEU A 100 -22.84 -12.67 -2.26
C LEU A 100 -21.68 -11.70 -2.04
N ILE A 101 -21.05 -11.26 -3.14
CA ILE A 101 -19.93 -10.30 -3.10
C ILE A 101 -20.43 -8.94 -2.60
N ALA A 102 -21.58 -8.46 -3.09
CA ALA A 102 -22.15 -7.19 -2.63
C ALA A 102 -22.49 -7.21 -1.13
N GLY A 103 -23.06 -8.31 -0.62
CA GLY A 103 -23.35 -8.47 0.81
C GLY A 103 -22.09 -8.41 1.66
N LYS A 104 -21.03 -9.11 1.26
CA LYS A 104 -19.74 -9.12 1.96
C LYS A 104 -19.04 -7.76 1.93
N LEU A 105 -19.16 -7.03 0.84
CA LEU A 105 -18.51 -5.73 0.65
C LEU A 105 -19.41 -4.54 0.99
N SER A 106 -20.63 -4.76 1.51
CA SER A 106 -21.68 -3.74 1.66
C SER A 106 -21.23 -2.46 2.37
N GLY A 107 -20.35 -2.53 3.38
CA GLY A 107 -19.80 -1.36 4.06
C GLY A 107 -18.71 -0.59 3.31
N ARG A 108 -18.20 -1.14 2.20
CA ARG A 108 -17.08 -0.58 1.40
C ARG A 108 -17.41 -0.44 -0.08
N ALA A 109 -18.45 -1.10 -0.57
CA ALA A 109 -18.89 -1.04 -1.94
C ALA A 109 -19.33 0.39 -2.30
N VAL A 110 -18.92 0.85 -3.47
CA VAL A 110 -19.29 2.16 -4.01
C VAL A 110 -20.34 1.96 -5.09
N GLY A 111 -21.59 2.28 -4.75
CA GLY A 111 -22.72 2.14 -5.66
C GLY A 111 -23.08 0.68 -5.92
N THR A 112 -23.68 0.43 -7.09
CA THR A 112 -24.16 -0.88 -7.51
C THR A 112 -23.28 -1.46 -8.61
N TRP A 113 -23.46 -2.76 -8.89
CA TRP A 113 -22.75 -3.44 -9.98
C TRP A 113 -23.01 -2.77 -11.33
N LYS A 114 -21.96 -2.27 -11.97
CA LYS A 114 -22.02 -1.81 -13.36
C LYS A 114 -21.81 -3.00 -14.28
N THR A 115 -22.86 -3.42 -14.97
CA THR A 115 -22.81 -4.57 -15.88
C THR A 115 -22.67 -4.11 -17.33
N THR A 116 -21.77 -4.73 -18.09
CA THR A 116 -21.54 -4.47 -19.50
C THR A 116 -21.28 -5.81 -20.19
N GLY A 117 -22.25 -6.28 -20.97
CA GLY A 117 -22.21 -7.63 -21.56
C GLY A 117 -22.12 -8.72 -20.49
N LYS A 118 -21.11 -9.60 -20.61
CA LYS A 118 -20.85 -10.70 -19.67
C LYS A 118 -20.02 -10.30 -18.44
N ALA A 119 -19.68 -9.03 -18.29
CA ALA A 119 -18.85 -8.55 -17.20
C ALA A 119 -19.62 -7.59 -16.29
N SER A 120 -19.42 -7.70 -14.98
CA SER A 120 -19.95 -6.80 -13.96
C SER A 120 -18.79 -6.24 -13.16
N THR A 121 -18.76 -4.93 -12.93
CA THR A 121 -17.72 -4.26 -12.14
C THR A 121 -18.33 -3.64 -10.90
N LEU A 122 -17.69 -3.80 -9.75
CA LEU A 122 -18.02 -3.15 -8.49
C LEU A 122 -16.79 -2.40 -7.98
N LEU A 123 -17.00 -1.15 -7.57
CA LEU A 123 -15.96 -0.33 -6.97
C LEU A 123 -15.95 -0.54 -5.45
N VAL A 124 -14.75 -0.59 -4.84
CA VAL A 124 -14.59 -0.92 -3.42
C VAL A 124 -13.62 0.06 -2.76
N ARG A 125 -14.07 0.67 -1.66
CA ARG A 125 -13.23 1.51 -0.80
C ARG A 125 -12.32 0.63 0.06
N GLU A 126 -11.16 1.17 0.43
CA GLU A 126 -10.23 0.48 1.34
C GLU A 126 -10.86 0.21 2.71
N ARG A 127 -11.70 1.14 3.16
CA ARG A 127 -12.45 1.10 4.41
C ARG A 127 -13.79 1.81 4.25
N ALA A 128 -14.73 1.60 5.17
CA ALA A 128 -15.99 2.34 5.17
C ALA A 128 -15.72 3.85 5.15
N ASN A 129 -16.36 4.57 4.23
CA ASN A 129 -16.17 6.01 3.99
C ASN A 129 -14.72 6.44 3.64
N GLY A 130 -13.85 5.49 3.26
CA GLY A 130 -12.46 5.76 2.83
C GLY A 130 -12.31 6.04 1.33
N PRO A 131 -11.08 6.27 0.85
CA PRO A 131 -10.81 6.38 -0.58
C PRO A 131 -11.09 5.06 -1.32
N LEU A 132 -11.30 5.16 -2.62
CA LEU A 132 -11.40 4.00 -3.51
C LEU A 132 -10.03 3.30 -3.56
N GLY A 133 -9.97 2.01 -3.30
CA GLY A 133 -8.71 1.26 -3.30
C GLY A 133 -8.70 -0.02 -4.13
N ALA A 134 -9.88 -0.56 -4.47
CA ALA A 134 -9.99 -1.76 -5.30
C ALA A 134 -11.20 -1.68 -6.24
N PHE A 135 -11.13 -2.41 -7.35
CA PHE A 135 -12.32 -2.78 -8.11
C PHE A 135 -12.40 -4.30 -8.21
N VAL A 136 -13.63 -4.80 -8.27
CA VAL A 136 -13.94 -6.20 -8.46
C VAL A 136 -14.61 -6.32 -9.82
N LEU A 137 -13.96 -7.03 -10.74
CA LEU A 137 -14.51 -7.37 -12.04
C LEU A 137 -14.93 -8.83 -12.01
N LEU A 138 -16.23 -9.07 -12.17
CA LEU A 138 -16.83 -10.38 -12.31
C LEU A 138 -17.11 -10.62 -13.80
N SER A 139 -16.44 -11.60 -14.39
CA SER A 139 -16.64 -12.00 -15.78
C SER A 139 -17.29 -13.37 -15.83
N ALA A 140 -18.46 -13.48 -16.46
CA ALA A 140 -19.10 -14.76 -16.73
C ALA A 140 -18.38 -15.46 -17.88
N LEU A 141 -17.73 -16.58 -17.59
CA LEU A 141 -17.14 -17.45 -18.62
C LEU A 141 -18.27 -18.22 -19.32
N ASN A 142 -19.21 -18.73 -18.53
CA ASN A 142 -20.49 -19.28 -18.95
C ASN A 142 -21.53 -19.11 -17.82
N ASP A 143 -22.69 -19.77 -17.94
CA ASP A 143 -23.78 -19.65 -16.97
C ASP A 143 -23.47 -20.30 -15.61
N LYS A 144 -22.46 -21.18 -15.56
CA LYS A 144 -22.05 -21.93 -14.38
C LYS A 144 -20.67 -21.55 -13.86
N GLU A 145 -19.87 -20.84 -14.63
CA GLU A 145 -18.47 -20.54 -14.32
C GLU A 145 -18.21 -19.05 -14.46
N SER A 146 -17.48 -18.51 -13.48
CA SER A 146 -17.11 -17.10 -13.46
C SER A 146 -15.67 -16.90 -13.06
N LEU A 147 -15.08 -15.84 -13.60
CA LEU A 147 -13.80 -15.30 -13.18
C LEU A 147 -14.05 -14.04 -12.37
N VAL A 148 -13.58 -14.01 -11.13
CA VAL A 148 -13.58 -12.83 -10.27
C VAL A 148 -12.18 -12.26 -10.21
N VAL A 149 -12.03 -11.05 -10.70
CA VAL A 149 -10.77 -10.31 -10.70
C VAL A 149 -10.85 -9.22 -9.66
N VAL A 150 -9.85 -9.16 -8.79
CA VAL A 150 -9.65 -8.09 -7.83
C VAL A 150 -8.36 -7.39 -8.20
N ASP A 151 -8.46 -6.11 -8.49
CA ASP A 151 -7.30 -5.28 -8.80
C ASP A 151 -7.43 -3.97 -8.04
N ALA A 152 -6.29 -3.34 -7.78
CA ALA A 152 -6.26 -2.01 -7.21
C ALA A 152 -7.06 -1.08 -8.12
N ALA A 153 -8.03 -0.39 -7.55
CA ALA A 153 -8.66 0.71 -8.24
C ALA A 153 -7.58 1.76 -8.38
N GLN A 154 -7.03 1.84 -9.59
CA GLN A 154 -6.34 3.03 -10.00
C GLN A 154 -7.39 4.13 -9.86
N ALA A 155 -7.26 4.94 -8.79
CA ALA A 155 -8.03 6.15 -8.60
C ALA A 155 -7.89 6.92 -9.91
N LYS A 156 -8.91 6.82 -10.76
CA LYS A 156 -8.95 7.31 -12.14
C LYS A 156 -7.54 7.41 -12.74
N ALA A 157 -7.06 6.32 -13.36
CA ALA A 157 -6.06 6.52 -14.41
C ALA A 157 -6.59 7.67 -15.27
N ALA A 158 -5.87 8.79 -15.29
CA ALA A 158 -6.10 9.86 -16.24
C ALA A 158 -6.25 9.17 -17.61
N PRO A 159 -7.25 9.58 -18.41
CA PRO A 159 -7.67 8.83 -19.59
C PRO A 159 -6.48 8.41 -20.44
N ALA A 160 -6.50 7.16 -20.88
CA ALA A 160 -5.55 6.61 -21.82
C ALA A 160 -5.33 7.60 -22.97
N ALA A 161 -4.11 8.13 -23.05
CA ALA A 161 -3.49 8.78 -24.20
C ALA A 161 -4.47 9.48 -25.18
N GLY A 162 -5.29 10.41 -24.68
CA GLY A 162 -5.61 11.58 -25.47
C GLY A 162 -4.35 12.42 -25.52
N LYS A 163 -3.92 12.82 -26.73
CA LYS A 163 -2.80 13.72 -27.03
C LYS A 163 -2.48 14.60 -25.80
N PRO A 164 -1.30 14.48 -25.18
CA PRO A 164 -1.05 15.11 -23.89
C PRO A 164 -1.31 16.60 -24.04
N THR A 165 -2.39 17.09 -23.41
CA THR A 165 -2.60 18.52 -23.27
C THR A 165 -1.45 18.98 -22.41
N THR A 166 -0.45 19.61 -23.04
CA THR A 166 0.77 20.09 -22.38
C THR A 166 0.34 20.89 -21.15
N PRO A 167 0.59 20.41 -19.92
CA PRO A 167 0.19 21.12 -18.73
C PRO A 167 0.84 22.50 -18.70
N ALA A 168 0.12 23.51 -18.20
CA ALA A 168 0.64 24.86 -18.13
C ALA A 168 1.99 24.88 -17.37
N GLY A 169 3.03 25.42 -18.01
CA GLY A 169 4.39 25.49 -17.46
C GLY A 169 5.37 24.42 -17.93
N VAL A 170 4.92 23.41 -18.69
CA VAL A 170 5.80 22.42 -19.33
C VAL A 170 6.34 22.96 -20.65
N ILE A 171 7.64 22.83 -20.87
CA ILE A 171 8.30 23.16 -22.15
C ILE A 171 8.28 21.93 -23.07
N LYS A 172 7.73 22.08 -24.28
CA LYS A 172 7.71 21.01 -25.30
C LYS A 172 9.12 20.53 -25.64
N GLY A 173 9.27 19.23 -25.85
CA GLY A 173 10.55 18.61 -26.19
C GLY A 173 11.53 18.40 -25.02
N GLN A 174 11.21 18.86 -23.80
CA GLN A 174 12.03 18.62 -22.61
C GLN A 174 11.60 17.35 -21.87
N PRO A 175 12.53 16.58 -21.29
CA PRO A 175 12.21 15.38 -20.54
C PRO A 175 11.69 15.70 -19.13
N TYR A 176 10.51 15.18 -18.83
CA TYR A 176 9.90 15.24 -17.51
C TYR A 176 9.65 13.83 -16.96
N VAL A 177 9.54 13.74 -15.64
CA VAL A 177 9.17 12.51 -14.92
C VAL A 177 7.94 12.77 -14.06
N LEU A 178 7.12 11.74 -13.83
CA LEU A 178 6.04 11.85 -12.86
C LEU A 178 6.59 11.57 -11.47
N GLY A 179 6.17 12.37 -10.48
CA GLY A 179 6.58 12.18 -9.09
C GLY A 179 6.21 10.79 -8.54
N ARG A 180 5.13 10.18 -9.03
CA ARG A 180 4.74 8.80 -8.68
C ARG A 180 5.72 7.75 -9.19
N ASP A 181 6.39 8.00 -10.31
CA ASP A 181 7.31 7.04 -10.92
C ASP A 181 8.66 7.06 -10.22
N LEU A 182 8.93 8.09 -9.40
CA LEU A 182 10.11 8.19 -8.54
C LEU A 182 9.97 7.39 -7.24
N ALA A 183 8.85 6.71 -7.02
CA ALA A 183 8.63 5.90 -5.83
C ALA A 183 9.72 4.83 -5.68
N GLY A 184 10.38 4.82 -4.52
CA GLY A 184 11.50 3.93 -4.21
C GLY A 184 12.87 4.62 -4.26
N VAL A 185 12.99 5.79 -4.89
CA VAL A 185 14.22 6.62 -4.84
C VAL A 185 13.97 8.01 -4.26
N VAL A 186 12.78 8.55 -4.47
CA VAL A 186 12.35 9.86 -3.94
C VAL A 186 10.92 9.75 -3.45
N ASN A 187 10.71 10.12 -2.18
CA ASN A 187 9.38 10.29 -1.63
C ASN A 187 8.81 11.66 -2.02
N VAL A 188 7.67 11.68 -2.71
CA VAL A 188 7.01 12.92 -3.17
C VAL A 188 5.72 13.14 -2.42
N THR A 189 5.69 14.18 -1.61
CA THR A 189 4.54 14.55 -0.77
C THR A 189 3.96 15.89 -1.23
N SER A 190 2.66 15.92 -1.55
CA SER A 190 1.96 17.18 -1.81
C SER A 190 1.78 17.96 -0.51
N GLN A 191 2.14 19.25 -0.51
CA GLN A 191 1.96 20.16 0.63
C GLN A 191 0.74 21.08 0.46
N GLY A 192 -0.01 20.93 -0.62
CA GLY A 192 -1.10 21.86 -0.99
C GLY A 192 -0.58 23.12 -1.69
N GLY A 193 -1.49 23.90 -2.28
CA GLY A 193 -1.15 25.16 -2.96
C GLY A 193 -0.21 25.01 -4.17
N GLY A 194 -0.10 23.82 -4.76
CA GLY A 194 0.85 23.53 -5.85
C GLY A 194 2.30 23.31 -5.41
N SER A 195 2.55 23.20 -4.10
CA SER A 195 3.86 22.89 -3.54
C SER A 195 4.00 21.40 -3.26
N TYR A 196 5.16 20.84 -3.60
CA TYR A 196 5.50 19.44 -3.42
C TYR A 196 6.86 19.33 -2.73
N ARG A 197 6.93 18.47 -1.71
CA ARG A 197 8.17 18.13 -1.02
C ARG A 197 8.69 16.80 -1.55
N LEU A 198 9.89 16.82 -2.10
CA LEU A 198 10.64 15.67 -2.55
C LEU A 198 11.69 15.36 -1.48
N THR A 199 11.84 14.09 -1.11
CA THR A 199 12.79 13.65 -0.08
C THR A 199 13.44 12.35 -0.50
N THR A 200 14.77 12.31 -0.51
CA THR A 200 15.54 11.06 -0.75
C THR A 200 15.74 10.30 0.56
N GLU A 201 16.13 9.03 0.46
CA GLU A 201 16.49 8.23 1.64
C GLU A 201 17.68 8.82 2.41
N ASP A 202 18.66 9.37 1.69
CA ASP A 202 19.82 10.08 2.27
C ASP A 202 19.46 11.37 3.03
N GLY A 203 18.17 11.72 3.10
CA GLY A 203 17.67 12.88 3.82
C GLY A 203 17.75 14.20 3.05
N SER A 204 18.09 14.17 1.76
CA SER A 204 18.04 15.38 0.92
C SER A 204 16.59 15.79 0.69
N VAL A 205 16.29 17.07 0.90
CA VAL A 205 14.94 17.62 0.78
C VAL A 205 14.93 18.72 -0.26
N LEU A 206 13.96 18.66 -1.16
CA LEU A 206 13.65 19.72 -2.12
C LEU A 206 12.16 20.01 -2.10
N THR A 207 11.79 21.24 -1.77
CA THR A 207 10.42 21.73 -1.91
C THR A 207 10.32 22.52 -3.20
N ALA A 208 9.55 22.00 -4.14
CA ALA A 208 9.34 22.62 -5.44
C ALA A 208 7.88 23.08 -5.57
N THR A 209 7.68 24.26 -6.16
CA THR A 209 6.35 24.81 -6.41
C THR A 209 6.08 24.80 -7.91
N VAL A 210 4.91 24.28 -8.29
CA VAL A 210 4.46 24.25 -9.68
C VAL A 210 4.49 25.66 -10.28
N GLY A 211 5.01 25.77 -11.51
CA GLY A 211 5.13 27.02 -12.24
C GLY A 211 6.27 27.93 -11.79
N ARG A 212 7.07 27.54 -10.79
CA ARG A 212 8.25 28.31 -10.33
C ARG A 212 9.54 27.54 -10.58
N LYS A 213 10.57 28.26 -11.02
CA LYS A 213 11.94 27.71 -11.12
C LYS A 213 12.67 27.74 -9.77
N SER A 214 12.28 28.61 -8.85
CA SER A 214 12.82 28.60 -7.49
C SER A 214 12.28 27.39 -6.70
N ALA A 215 13.18 26.57 -6.20
CA ALA A 215 12.88 25.51 -5.23
C ALA A 215 13.66 25.75 -3.94
N GLN A 216 13.18 25.20 -2.83
CA GLN A 216 13.85 25.30 -1.53
C GLN A 216 14.50 23.97 -1.19
N THR A 217 15.75 24.00 -0.78
CA THR A 217 16.46 22.84 -0.21
C THR A 217 16.70 23.06 1.27
N ALA A 218 17.20 22.04 1.96
CA ALA A 218 17.63 22.18 3.36
C ALA A 218 18.75 23.24 3.55
N SER A 219 19.55 23.50 2.51
CA SER A 219 20.68 24.45 2.53
C SER A 219 20.35 25.83 1.95
N GLY A 220 19.13 26.06 1.46
CA GLY A 220 18.70 27.34 0.90
C GLY A 220 17.93 27.21 -0.41
N THR A 221 17.71 28.35 -1.09
CA THR A 221 17.00 28.39 -2.36
C THR A 221 17.89 27.90 -3.51
N VAL A 222 17.38 27.00 -4.35
CA VAL A 222 18.02 26.51 -5.56
C VAL A 222 17.17 26.86 -6.77
N GLU A 223 17.82 27.18 -7.89
CA GLU A 223 17.12 27.43 -9.16
C GLU A 223 17.09 26.15 -10.01
N LEU A 224 15.87 25.71 -10.33
CA LEU A 224 15.62 24.61 -11.23
C LEU A 224 15.75 25.08 -12.68
N PRO A 225 16.34 24.27 -13.58
CA PRO A 225 16.45 24.62 -14.99
C PRO A 225 15.09 24.93 -15.63
N LEU A 226 14.07 24.17 -15.21
CA LEU A 226 12.69 24.23 -15.68
C LEU A 226 11.74 24.25 -14.50
N ALA A 227 10.58 24.88 -14.70
CA ALA A 227 9.53 24.87 -13.68
C ALA A 227 8.87 23.48 -13.63
N PRO A 228 8.59 22.95 -12.42
CA PRO A 228 7.72 21.80 -12.27
C PRO A 228 6.29 22.13 -12.71
N ALA A 229 5.57 21.12 -13.16
CA ALA A 229 4.18 21.21 -13.56
C ALA A 229 3.31 20.21 -12.78
N THR A 230 1.99 20.29 -12.97
CA THR A 230 1.06 19.28 -12.47
C THR A 230 0.03 18.94 -13.53
N ASP A 231 -0.39 17.67 -13.58
CA ASP A 231 -1.56 17.24 -14.36
C ASP A 231 -2.88 17.40 -13.59
N GLY A 232 -2.85 18.09 -12.44
CA GLY A 232 -3.98 18.27 -11.53
C GLY A 232 -4.04 17.22 -10.41
N THR A 233 -3.19 16.20 -10.43
CA THR A 233 -3.12 15.18 -9.36
C THR A 233 -1.68 14.84 -8.98
N ASN A 234 -0.81 14.72 -9.97
CA ASN A 234 0.59 14.35 -9.84
C ASN A 234 1.50 15.54 -10.11
N LEU A 235 2.66 15.51 -9.46
CA LEU A 235 3.79 16.35 -9.84
C LEU A 235 4.39 15.82 -11.14
N ILE A 236 4.63 16.72 -12.09
CA ILE A 236 5.44 16.50 -13.28
C ILE A 236 6.73 17.30 -13.06
N PHE A 237 7.83 16.60 -12.83
CA PHE A 237 9.08 17.20 -12.41
C PHE A 237 10.13 17.15 -13.55
N PRO A 238 10.91 18.20 -13.79
CA PRO A 238 11.95 18.18 -14.81
C PRO A 238 13.06 17.20 -14.44
N LEU A 239 13.49 16.40 -15.41
CA LEU A 239 14.52 15.39 -15.19
C LEU A 239 15.82 15.99 -14.65
N ASP A 240 16.29 17.10 -15.24
CA ASP A 240 17.50 17.79 -14.81
C ASP A 240 17.40 18.37 -13.40
N GLY A 241 16.18 18.66 -12.94
CA GLY A 241 15.92 19.11 -11.57
C GLY A 241 16.24 18.03 -10.53
N LEU A 242 16.26 16.75 -10.90
CA LEU A 242 16.59 15.68 -9.94
C LEU A 242 18.05 15.76 -9.48
N ARG A 243 18.94 16.39 -10.26
CA ARG A 243 20.32 16.62 -9.84
C ARG A 243 20.42 17.55 -8.64
N SER A 244 19.47 18.47 -8.44
CA SER A 244 19.43 19.32 -7.24
C SER A 244 19.02 18.56 -5.98
N LEU A 245 18.51 17.33 -6.11
CA LEU A 245 18.28 16.39 -5.02
C LEU A 245 19.47 15.44 -4.79
N GLY A 246 20.57 15.60 -5.54
CA GLY A 246 21.72 14.69 -5.49
C GLY A 246 21.53 13.42 -6.33
N CYS A 247 20.45 13.31 -7.10
CA CYS A 247 20.24 12.15 -7.96
C CYS A 247 21.08 12.23 -9.24
N THR A 248 21.60 11.09 -9.67
CA THR A 248 22.26 10.91 -10.96
C THR A 248 21.26 10.32 -11.96
N VAL A 249 21.39 10.75 -13.22
CA VAL A 249 20.51 10.31 -14.30
C VAL A 249 21.34 9.74 -15.43
N THR A 250 21.16 8.45 -15.70
CA THR A 250 21.90 7.70 -16.71
C THR A 250 20.97 7.31 -17.86
N PRO A 251 21.16 7.85 -19.07
CA PRO A 251 20.36 7.47 -20.23
C PRO A 251 20.61 6.01 -20.63
N ALA A 252 19.54 5.27 -20.94
CA ALA A 252 19.58 3.89 -21.41
C ALA A 252 18.66 3.73 -22.64
N GLY A 253 19.01 4.41 -23.74
CA GLY A 253 18.23 4.41 -24.97
C GLY A 253 16.89 5.14 -24.83
N LYS A 254 15.77 4.41 -24.90
CA LYS A 254 14.40 4.97 -24.74
C LYS A 254 13.94 5.05 -23.28
N SER A 255 14.74 4.53 -22.36
CA SER A 255 14.55 4.57 -20.92
C SER A 255 15.74 5.29 -20.29
N LEU A 256 15.63 5.63 -19.01
CA LEU A 256 16.71 6.20 -18.22
C LEU A 256 16.69 5.58 -16.83
N THR A 257 17.83 5.54 -16.18
CA THR A 257 17.94 5.14 -14.79
C THR A 257 18.17 6.40 -13.95
N VAL A 258 17.33 6.62 -12.95
CA VAL A 258 17.57 7.63 -11.91
C VAL A 258 18.11 6.90 -10.69
N ALA A 259 19.28 7.29 -10.21
CA ALA A 259 19.83 6.80 -8.96
C ALA A 259 19.95 7.94 -7.96
N CYS A 260 19.37 7.77 -6.77
CA CYS A 260 19.44 8.72 -5.67
C CYS A 260 20.01 7.96 -4.47
N GLY A 261 21.28 8.18 -4.14
CA GLY A 261 21.96 7.39 -3.11
C GLY A 261 22.25 5.97 -3.55
N ALA A 262 21.92 4.99 -2.71
CA ALA A 262 22.10 3.56 -2.99
C ALA A 262 21.01 2.97 -3.91
N ASP A 263 19.87 3.66 -4.03
CA ASP A 263 18.71 3.17 -4.78
C ASP A 263 18.71 3.70 -6.21
N SER A 264 18.22 2.86 -7.13
CA SER A 264 18.06 3.22 -8.52
C SER A 264 16.77 2.66 -9.12
N ILE A 265 16.20 3.40 -10.05
CA ILE A 265 14.96 3.03 -10.74
C ILE A 265 15.06 3.32 -12.23
N GLY A 266 14.59 2.37 -13.04
CA GLY A 266 14.45 2.54 -14.49
C GLY A 266 13.12 3.19 -14.83
N LEU A 267 13.17 4.32 -15.52
CA LEU A 267 12.02 5.15 -15.88
C LEU A 267 11.99 5.40 -17.38
N LYS A 268 10.80 5.73 -17.88
CA LYS A 268 10.62 6.28 -19.23
C LYS A 268 10.20 7.74 -19.10
N PRO A 269 11.01 8.71 -19.55
CA PRO A 269 10.64 10.13 -19.45
C PRO A 269 9.45 10.44 -20.35
N ILE A 270 8.65 11.41 -19.89
CA ILE A 270 7.58 12.02 -20.66
C ILE A 270 8.17 13.20 -21.42
N VAL A 271 8.00 13.19 -22.72
CA VAL A 271 8.31 14.33 -23.59
C VAL A 271 6.99 14.81 -24.17
N PHE A 272 6.67 16.09 -23.95
CA PHE A 272 5.43 16.73 -24.40
C PHE A 272 5.56 17.36 -25.78
#